data_AF-A0A734H144-F1
#
_entry.id   AF-A0A734H144-F1
#
_cell.length_a   1.000
_cell.length_b   1.000
_cell.length_c   1.000
_cell.angle_alpha   90.00
_cell.angle_beta   90.00
_cell.angle_gamma   90.00
#
_symmetry.space_group_name_H-M   'P 1'
#
loop_
_entity.id
_entity.type
_entity.pdbx_description
1 polymer ?
#
loop_
_entity_poly.entity_id
_entity_poly.type
_entity_poly.pdbx_seq_one_letter_code
_entity_poly.pdbx_strand_id
1 'polypeptide(L)'
;MLLFTQLTAYLNLAELGIGVAAASLLYKPLSEGDYAKIKYLTLLLSTIYRYISFLVLLIGIVIGFGIYFFIDSVNAVSHVFIYWAFFVINTSLTYSYAKHSTLLTANQQYSVVRKIQGGGKILIIALQILLLVTTHNFLLYLLV
;
A
#
# COMPACT_ATOMS: atom_id res chain seq x y z
N MET A 1 -1.53 5.03 -17.59
CA MET A 1 -1.22 4.19 -16.41
C MET A 1 0.26 4.19 -16.05
N LEU A 2 1.19 4.03 -17.00
CA LEU A 2 2.63 3.92 -16.71
C LEU A 2 3.15 5.02 -15.77
N LEU A 3 2.78 6.28 -16.04
CA LEU A 3 3.15 7.43 -15.22
C LEU A 3 2.68 7.29 -13.76
N PHE A 4 1.42 6.91 -13.54
CA PHE A 4 0.89 6.72 -12.19
C PHE A 4 1.60 5.57 -11.46
N THR A 5 1.80 4.43 -12.13
CA THR A 5 2.51 3.29 -11.53
C THR A 5 3.97 3.64 -11.17
N GLN A 6 4.65 4.44 -11.99
CA GLN A 6 6.03 4.89 -11.70
C GLN A 6 6.05 5.88 -10.52
N LEU A 7 5.15 6.86 -10.50
CA LEU A 7 5.08 7.82 -9.40
C LEU A 7 4.70 7.15 -8.08
N THR A 8 3.77 6.20 -8.10
CA THR A 8 3.44 5.37 -6.94
C THR A 8 4.64 4.51 -6.50
N ALA A 9 5.41 3.94 -7.44
CA ALA A 9 6.63 3.21 -7.09
C ALA A 9 7.66 4.11 -6.40
N TYR A 10 7.76 5.39 -6.79
CA TYR A 10 8.62 6.35 -6.09
C TYR A 10 8.12 6.73 -4.70
N LEU A 11 6.80 6.90 -4.53
CA LEU A 11 6.21 7.05 -3.19
C LEU A 11 6.54 5.84 -2.31
N ASN A 12 6.60 4.65 -2.90
CA ASN A 12 6.86 3.43 -2.16
C ASN A 12 8.29 3.28 -1.65
N LEU A 13 9.25 3.99 -2.23
CA LEU A 13 10.64 4.00 -1.75
C LEU A 13 10.77 4.51 -0.32
N ALA A 14 9.81 5.33 0.15
CA ALA A 14 9.79 5.85 1.52
C ALA A 14 9.75 4.75 2.60
N GLU A 15 9.30 3.53 2.25
CA GLU A 15 9.13 2.42 3.19
C GLU A 15 10.25 1.36 3.12
N LEU A 16 11.11 1.38 2.09
CA LEU A 16 11.82 0.18 1.58
C LEU A 16 12.77 -0.53 2.58
N GLY A 17 13.01 0.00 3.78
CA GLY A 17 13.82 -0.64 4.82
C GLY A 17 13.09 -0.94 6.13
N ILE A 18 11.91 -0.35 6.36
CA ILE A 18 11.28 -0.33 7.69
C ILE A 18 10.72 -1.70 8.05
N GLY A 19 10.03 -2.36 7.11
CA GLY A 19 9.50 -3.70 7.34
C GLY A 19 10.61 -4.72 7.64
N VAL A 20 11.72 -4.66 6.92
CA VAL A 20 12.86 -5.59 7.10
C VAL A 20 13.55 -5.36 8.45
N ALA A 21 13.85 -4.09 8.80
CA ALA A 21 14.46 -3.75 10.08
C ALA A 21 13.56 -4.09 11.27
N ALA A 22 12.26 -3.85 11.15
CA ALA A 22 11.31 -4.21 12.19
C ALA A 22 11.19 -5.73 12.35
N ALA A 23 11.18 -6.49 11.24
CA ALA A 23 11.13 -7.94 11.29
C ALA A 23 12.38 -8.54 11.95
N SER A 24 13.57 -8.00 11.68
CA SER A 24 14.81 -8.47 12.32
C SER A 24 14.83 -8.16 13.83
N LEU A 25 14.37 -6.97 14.23
CA LEU A 25 14.24 -6.60 15.65
C LEU A 25 13.20 -7.44 16.40
N LEU A 26 12.10 -7.82 15.73
CA LEU A 26 11.04 -8.65 16.30
C LEU A 26 11.44 -10.12 16.42
N TYR A 27 12.38 -10.62 15.60
CA TYR A 27 12.79 -12.02 15.60
C TYR A 27 13.27 -12.52 16.97
N LYS A 28 14.18 -11.77 17.60
CA LYS A 28 14.72 -12.11 18.94
C LYS A 28 13.63 -12.20 20.02
N PRO A 29 12.82 -11.15 20.27
CA PRO A 29 11.78 -11.21 21.30
C PRO A 29 10.66 -12.21 20.99
N LEU A 30 10.38 -12.50 19.72
CA LEU A 30 9.48 -13.60 19.34
C LEU A 30 10.06 -14.97 19.72
N SER A 31 11.34 -15.20 19.46
CA SER A 31 12.03 -16.44 19.83
C SER A 31 12.15 -16.63 21.34
N GLU A 32 12.26 -15.54 22.11
CA GLU A 32 12.41 -15.55 23.57
C GLU A 32 11.05 -15.52 24.30
N GLY A 33 9.93 -15.31 23.60
CA GLY A 33 8.61 -15.20 24.20
C GLY A 33 8.39 -13.91 25.01
N ASP A 34 9.15 -12.85 24.73
CA ASP A 34 9.05 -11.57 25.43
C ASP A 34 7.87 -10.74 24.89
N TYR A 35 6.67 -11.05 25.39
CA TYR A 35 5.43 -10.38 24.99
C TYR A 35 5.42 -8.88 25.27
N ALA A 36 6.14 -8.41 26.29
CA ALA A 36 6.23 -6.98 26.59
C ALA A 36 6.98 -6.24 25.46
N LYS A 37 8.12 -6.80 25.04
CA LYS A 37 8.93 -6.23 23.95
C LYS A 37 8.27 -6.38 22.58
N ILE A 38 7.60 -7.51 22.32
CA ILE A 38 6.79 -7.71 21.10
C ILE A 38 5.72 -6.62 21.01
N LYS A 39 4.97 -6.39 22.10
CA LYS A 39 3.90 -5.38 22.16
C LYS A 39 4.47 -3.98 21.89
N TYR A 40 5.57 -3.63 22.55
CA TYR A 40 6.21 -2.33 22.36
C TYR A 40 6.67 -2.10 20.91
N LEU A 41 7.40 -3.06 20.33
CA LEU A 41 7.90 -2.97 18.95
C LEU A 41 6.75 -2.92 17.93
N THR A 42 5.68 -3.69 18.16
CA THR A 42 4.51 -3.70 17.28
C THR A 42 3.76 -2.36 17.31
N LEU A 43 3.64 -1.72 18.49
CA LEU A 43 3.04 -0.39 18.64
C LEU A 43 3.89 0.69 17.98
N LEU A 44 5.22 0.63 18.16
CA LEU A 44 6.15 1.53 17.48
C LEU A 44 6.01 1.39 15.96
N LEU A 45 5.99 0.16 15.45
CA LEU A 45 5.82 -0.14 14.04
C LEU A 45 4.47 0.38 13.50
N SER A 46 3.38 0.19 14.25
CA SER A 46 2.07 0.75 13.91
C SER A 46 2.09 2.27 13.82
N THR A 47 2.88 2.93 14.67
CA THR A 47 3.00 4.39 14.68
C THR A 47 3.78 4.87 13.47
N ILE A 48 4.90 4.23 13.15
CA ILE A 48 5.72 4.54 11.98
C ILE A 48 4.89 4.38 10.70
N TYR A 49 4.20 3.26 10.52
CA TYR A 49 3.37 3.02 9.35
C TYR A 49 2.21 4.01 9.18
N ARG A 50 1.63 4.49 10.29
CA ARG A 50 0.62 5.54 10.25
C ARG A 50 1.20 6.87 9.75
N TYR A 51 2.41 7.22 10.19
CA TYR A 51 3.11 8.40 9.68
C TYR A 51 3.44 8.27 8.19
N ILE A 52 3.89 7.10 7.74
CA ILE A 52 4.17 6.85 6.31
C ILE A 52 2.89 6.97 5.49
N SER A 53 1.80 6.34 5.91
CA SER A 53 0.50 6.42 5.26
C SER A 53 0.01 7.88 5.11
N PHE A 54 0.17 8.70 6.15
CA PHE A 54 -0.16 10.13 6.10
C PHE A 54 0.77 10.91 5.16
N LEU A 55 2.08 10.65 5.23
CA LEU A 55 3.08 11.30 4.38
C LEU A 55 2.84 10.98 2.90
N VAL A 56 2.53 9.72 2.57
CA VAL A 56 2.19 9.29 1.20
C VAL A 56 0.94 9.98 0.70
N LEU A 57 -0.10 10.16 1.53
CA LEU A 57 -1.28 10.95 1.18
C LEU A 57 -0.91 12.40 0.86
N LEU A 58 -0.13 13.04 1.75
CA LEU A 58 0.23 14.45 1.61
C LEU A 58 1.08 14.69 0.36
N ILE A 59 2.15 13.90 0.17
CA ILE A 59 3.02 14.00 -1.01
C ILE A 59 2.23 13.63 -2.27
N GLY A 60 1.40 12.60 -2.21
CA GLY A 60 0.55 12.19 -3.34
C GLY A 60 -0.39 13.31 -3.79
N ILE A 61 -1.00 14.06 -2.86
CA ILE A 61 -1.84 15.22 -3.18
C ILE A 61 -1.00 16.31 -3.86
N VAL A 62 0.18 16.64 -3.33
CA VAL A 62 1.08 17.65 -3.92
C VAL A 62 1.50 17.26 -5.35
N ILE A 63 1.87 15.99 -5.56
CA ILE A 63 2.20 15.46 -6.89
C ILE A 63 0.97 15.55 -7.81
N GLY A 64 -0.24 15.27 -7.30
CA GLY A 64 -1.48 15.35 -8.08
C GLY A 64 -1.75 16.75 -8.62
N PHE A 65 -1.56 17.77 -7.80
CA PHE A 65 -1.61 19.16 -8.25
C PHE A 65 -0.52 19.46 -9.29
N GLY A 66 0.71 18.98 -9.08
CA GLY A 66 1.79 19.15 -10.05
C GLY A 66 1.46 18.53 -11.42
N ILE A 67 0.92 17.32 -11.45
CA ILE A 67 0.51 16.65 -12.69
C ILE A 67 -0.56 17.48 -13.43
N TYR A 68 -1.54 18.02 -12.70
CA TYR A 68 -2.62 18.80 -13.29
C TYR A 68 -2.15 20.13 -13.89
N PHE A 69 -1.24 20.84 -13.21
CA PHE A 69 -0.78 22.17 -13.64
C PHE A 69 0.37 22.15 -14.64
N PHE A 70 1.25 21.13 -14.61
CA PHE A 70 2.47 21.12 -15.42
C PHE A 70 2.41 20.22 -16.65
N ILE A 71 1.38 19.38 -16.81
CA ILE A 71 1.30 18.40 -17.91
C ILE A 71 0.00 18.55 -18.70
N ASP A 72 0.03 19.36 -19.76
CA ASP A 72 -1.13 19.65 -20.61
C ASP A 72 -1.73 18.40 -21.26
N SER A 73 -0.90 17.43 -21.65
CA SER A 73 -1.36 16.17 -22.26
C SER A 73 -2.17 15.30 -21.29
N VAL A 74 -2.00 15.51 -19.98
CA VAL A 74 -2.73 14.79 -18.94
C VAL A 74 -4.06 15.49 -18.61
N ASN A 75 -4.12 16.81 -18.74
CA ASN A 75 -5.36 17.57 -18.56
C ASN A 75 -6.43 17.22 -19.62
N ALA A 76 -6.01 16.76 -20.80
CA ALA A 76 -6.92 16.29 -21.86
C ALA A 76 -7.68 15.01 -21.50
N VAL A 77 -7.24 14.25 -20.50
CA VAL A 77 -7.91 13.01 -20.08
C VAL A 77 -8.90 13.34 -18.94
N SER A 78 -10.19 13.11 -19.21
CA SER A 78 -11.23 13.35 -18.22
C SER A 78 -10.98 12.56 -16.92
N HIS A 79 -11.17 13.23 -15.78
CA HIS A 79 -11.12 12.64 -14.44
C HIS A 79 -9.75 12.10 -13.99
N VAL A 80 -8.63 12.53 -14.59
CA VAL A 80 -7.29 12.12 -14.15
C VAL A 80 -7.04 12.33 -12.67
N PHE A 81 -7.47 13.47 -12.12
CA PHE A 81 -7.27 13.76 -10.70
C PHE A 81 -7.91 12.69 -9.80
N ILE A 82 -9.09 12.17 -10.20
CA ILE A 82 -9.80 11.12 -9.48
C ILE A 82 -9.02 9.80 -9.56
N TYR A 83 -8.51 9.44 -10.75
CA TYR A 83 -7.69 8.24 -10.90
C TYR A 83 -6.41 8.29 -10.06
N TRP A 84 -5.74 9.44 -10.08
CA TRP A 84 -4.54 9.64 -9.27
C TRP A 84 -4.85 9.57 -7.77
N ALA A 85 -5.94 10.21 -7.32
CA ALA A 85 -6.38 10.15 -5.94
C ALA A 85 -6.64 8.70 -5.48
N PHE A 86 -7.29 7.87 -6.30
CA PHE A 86 -7.48 6.45 -5.99
C PHE A 86 -6.16 5.70 -5.83
N PHE A 87 -5.19 5.93 -6.72
CA PHE A 87 -3.86 5.33 -6.59
C PHE A 87 -3.17 5.72 -5.28
N VAL A 88 -3.19 7.00 -4.93
CA VAL A 88 -2.57 7.50 -3.69
C VAL A 88 -3.27 6.93 -2.46
N ILE A 89 -4.61 6.90 -2.43
CA ILE A 89 -5.39 6.34 -1.33
C ILE A 89 -5.11 4.85 -1.16
N ASN A 90 -5.14 4.07 -2.25
CA ASN A 90 -4.86 2.63 -2.22
C ASN A 90 -3.46 2.34 -1.66
N THR A 91 -2.48 3.13 -2.12
CA THR A 91 -1.09 3.03 -1.64
C THR A 91 -0.98 3.35 -0.15
N SER A 92 -1.61 4.44 0.30
CA SER A 92 -1.62 4.83 1.71
C SER A 92 -2.29 3.80 2.61
N LEU A 93 -3.42 3.21 2.18
CA LEU A 93 -4.11 2.16 2.92
C LEU A 93 -3.23 0.93 3.07
N THR A 94 -2.50 0.54 2.02
CA THR A 94 -1.55 -0.58 2.06
C THR A 94 -0.53 -0.39 3.19
N TYR A 95 -0.01 0.83 3.36
CA TYR A 95 0.91 1.16 4.46
C TYR A 95 0.29 1.01 5.84
N SER A 96 -0.98 1.41 6.02
CA SER A 96 -1.67 1.30 7.31
C SER A 96 -1.75 -0.15 7.82
N TYR A 97 -1.83 -1.13 6.92
CA TYR A 97 -1.91 -2.56 7.24
C TYR A 97 -0.56 -3.30 7.23
N ALA A 98 0.51 -2.68 6.71
CA ALA A 98 1.82 -3.31 6.55
C ALA A 98 2.39 -3.90 7.85
N LYS A 99 2.08 -3.29 9.01
CA LYS A 99 2.47 -3.79 10.35
C LYS A 99 2.12 -5.26 10.59
N HIS A 100 0.96 -5.71 10.11
CA HIS A 100 0.49 -7.08 10.33
C HIS A 100 1.29 -8.07 9.49
N SER A 101 1.55 -7.72 8.22
CA SER A 101 2.40 -8.51 7.34
C SER A 101 3.81 -8.64 7.93
N THR A 102 4.39 -7.53 8.39
CA THR A 102 5.73 -7.51 9.01
C THR A 102 5.80 -8.37 10.27
N LEU A 103 4.81 -8.28 11.17
CA LEU A 103 4.76 -9.10 12.38
C LEU A 103 4.65 -10.61 12.08
N LEU A 104 3.76 -11.00 11.16
CA LEU A 104 3.59 -12.40 10.76
C LEU A 104 4.85 -12.96 10.08
N THR A 105 5.50 -12.12 9.27
CA THR A 105 6.77 -12.44 8.61
C THR A 105 7.89 -12.66 9.64
N ALA A 106 7.99 -11.79 10.65
CA ALA A 106 8.95 -11.93 11.74
C ALA A 106 8.70 -13.21 12.56
N ASN A 107 7.44 -13.62 12.72
CA ASN A 107 7.04 -14.86 13.37
C ASN A 107 7.17 -16.11 12.47
N GLN A 108 7.88 -16.00 11.34
CA GLN A 108 8.08 -17.07 10.36
C GLN A 108 6.79 -17.62 9.72
N GLN A 109 5.66 -16.92 9.84
CA GLN A 109 4.38 -17.32 9.26
C GLN A 109 4.22 -16.88 7.80
N TYR A 110 5.29 -16.98 7.02
CA TYR A 110 5.33 -16.57 5.61
C TYR A 110 4.23 -17.23 4.76
N SER A 111 3.91 -18.49 5.07
CA SER A 111 2.86 -19.23 4.38
C SER A 111 1.47 -18.63 4.60
N VAL A 112 1.20 -18.08 5.79
CA VAL A 112 -0.08 -17.40 6.09
C VAL A 112 -0.15 -16.10 5.32
N VAL A 113 0.92 -15.30 5.36
CA VAL A 113 1.02 -14.03 4.61
C VAL A 113 0.79 -14.26 3.12
N ARG A 114 1.47 -15.26 2.52
CA ARG A 114 1.32 -15.61 1.10
C ARG A 114 -0.08 -16.09 0.75
N LYS A 115 -0.73 -16.89 1.60
CA LYS A 115 -2.11 -17.33 1.38
C LYS A 115 -3.09 -16.16 1.37
N ILE A 116 -2.97 -15.24 2.33
CA ILE A 116 -3.85 -14.07 2.42
C ILE A 116 -3.62 -13.13 1.23
N GLN A 117 -2.37 -12.79 0.92
CA GLN A 117 -2.05 -11.89 -0.19
C GLN A 117 -2.42 -12.51 -1.55
N GLY A 118 -2.05 -13.77 -1.77
CA GLY A 118 -2.34 -14.49 -3.01
C GLY A 118 -3.84 -14.71 -3.21
N GLY A 119 -4.54 -15.21 -2.18
CA GLY A 119 -5.98 -15.39 -2.22
C GLY A 119 -6.73 -14.09 -2.44
N GLY A 120 -6.35 -13.02 -1.72
CA GLY A 120 -6.90 -11.68 -1.92
C GLY A 120 -6.68 -11.16 -3.34
N LYS A 121 -5.48 -11.35 -3.90
CA LYS A 121 -5.17 -10.94 -5.28
C LYS A 121 -6.01 -11.69 -6.31
N ILE A 122 -6.22 -12.99 -6.14
CA ILE A 122 -7.09 -13.79 -7.01
C ILE A 122 -8.53 -13.27 -6.95
N LEU A 123 -9.04 -13.01 -5.74
CA LEU A 123 -10.39 -12.45 -5.54
C LEU A 123 -10.54 -11.08 -6.20
N ILE A 124 -9.59 -10.17 -5.99
CA ILE A 124 -9.58 -8.84 -6.62
C ILE A 124 -9.61 -8.95 -8.14
N ILE A 125 -8.74 -9.77 -8.74
CA ILE A 125 -8.68 -9.95 -10.19
C ILE A 125 -9.99 -10.54 -10.72
N ALA A 126 -10.58 -11.51 -10.02
CA ALA A 126 -11.85 -12.10 -10.42
C ALA A 126 -13.00 -11.07 -10.40
N LEU A 127 -13.08 -10.24 -9.34
CA LEU A 127 -14.04 -9.15 -9.25
C LEU A 127 -13.82 -8.10 -10.35
N GLN A 128 -12.57 -7.73 -10.60
CA GLN A 128 -12.20 -6.79 -11.66
C GLN A 128 -12.64 -7.28 -13.06
N ILE A 129 -12.43 -8.57 -13.37
CA ILE A 129 -12.88 -9.17 -14.63
C ILE A 129 -14.41 -9.15 -14.71
N LEU A 130 -15.11 -9.54 -13.64
CA LEU A 130 -16.57 -9.54 -13.60
C LEU A 130 -17.15 -8.14 -13.87
N LEU A 131 -16.59 -7.12 -13.24
CA LEU A 131 -17.02 -5.73 -13.42
C LEU A 131 -16.75 -5.21 -14.84
N LEU A 132 -15.58 -5.54 -15.40
CA LEU A 132 -15.24 -5.16 -16.78
C LEU A 132 -16.22 -5.76 -17.79
N VAL A 133 -16.56 -7.04 -17.65
CA VAL A 133 -17.47 -7.74 -18.58
C VAL A 133 -18.92 -7.23 -18.46
N THR A 134 -19.37 -6.87 -17.26
CA THR A 134 -20.75 -6.43 -17.03
C THR A 134 -20.96 -4.95 -17.34
N THR A 135 -20.08 -4.09 -16.83
CA THR A 135 -20.27 -2.63 -16.88
C THR A 135 -19.52 -1.95 -18.01
N HIS A 136 -18.49 -2.61 -18.57
CA HIS A 136 -17.55 -2.02 -19.55
C HIS A 136 -16.94 -0.70 -19.06
N ASN A 137 -16.96 -0.44 -17.75
CA ASN A 137 -16.58 0.83 -17.15
C ASN A 137 -15.26 0.70 -16.41
N PHE A 138 -14.25 1.39 -16.94
CA PHE A 138 -12.91 1.40 -16.39
C PHE A 138 -12.79 2.08 -15.01
N LEU A 139 -13.70 2.99 -14.65
CA LEU A 139 -13.71 3.60 -13.31
C LEU A 139 -14.02 2.57 -12.22
N LEU A 140 -14.97 1.66 -12.47
CA LEU A 140 -15.35 0.63 -11.51
C LEU A 140 -14.24 -0.41 -11.35
N TYR A 141 -13.49 -0.68 -12.42
CA TYR A 141 -12.29 -1.52 -12.37
C TYR A 141 -11.23 -0.96 -11.41
N LEU A 142 -11.00 0.36 -11.41
CA LEU A 142 -10.00 1.00 -10.55
C LEU A 142 -10.40 1.07 -9.07
N LEU A 143 -11.67 0.89 -8.75
CA LEU A 143 -12.19 0.99 -7.38
C LEU A 143 -11.96 -0.31 -6.58
N VAL A 144 -11.82 -1.44 -7.28
CA VAL A 144 -11.61 -2.78 -6.70
C VAL A 144 -10.13 -3.10 -6.58
#